data_AF-A0A2A4VBJ3-F1
#
_entry.id   AF-A0A2A4VBJ3-F1
#
_cell.length_a   1.000
_cell.length_b   1.000
_cell.length_c   1.000
_cell.angle_alpha   90.00
_cell.angle_beta   90.00
_cell.angle_gamma   90.00
#
_symmetry.space_group_name_H-M   'P 1'
#
loop_
_entity.id
_entity.type
_entity.pdbx_description
1 polymer ?
#
loop_
_entity_poly.entity_id
_entity_poly.type
_entity_poly.pdbx_seq_one_letter_code
_entity_poly.pdbx_strand_id
1 'polypeptide(L)'
;MAKVNRKPLKGQEAIDLWLKGKDAWNHEVMLRQNFDVDFSGVDFSEYRTTHPIISFVGFHFPNGNVSFIGAQFGDGGVSFVGAQFGAGDVFFSCAEFGNGKVTFSNVKFGGSAFFTDLGNIKNIKSFSFESSVFDGPFNISSDETFPCIIDLTHTKTAHHMSLDGLKCVLRCEGELKSYFDFDRDWVKKKTVADKGDIARARRLKELAEANKDHQAAQDFHVLEMQAKRVHSKCPIGYLWNTEFWYEKLSDYGRSISRPLDRLWDICLFYMAAYIGISYQIVGHFNCLKSLIYSAAQMFAFIPSSRNARSDIRTVLFDEPPPDLIYALTFSQSILALMLLFLLGLGLRHRYRI
;
A
#
# COMPACT_ATOMS: atom_id res chain seq x y z
N MET A 1 -32.00 -9.15 -30.11
CA MET A 1 -31.73 -10.47 -29.49
C MET A 1 -32.85 -10.76 -28.51
N ALA A 2 -33.57 -11.87 -28.69
CA ALA A 2 -34.69 -12.23 -27.83
C ALA A 2 -34.19 -12.40 -26.38
N LYS A 3 -34.84 -11.73 -25.42
CA LYS A 3 -34.66 -12.03 -23.99
C LYS A 3 -35.12 -13.47 -23.78
N VAL A 4 -34.18 -14.42 -23.81
CA VAL A 4 -34.41 -15.78 -23.34
C VAL A 4 -34.99 -15.61 -21.94
N ASN A 5 -36.18 -16.16 -21.72
CA ASN A 5 -36.90 -16.04 -20.46
C ASN A 5 -36.20 -16.92 -19.42
N ARG A 6 -35.05 -16.45 -18.93
CA ARG A 6 -34.23 -17.12 -17.92
C ARG A 6 -34.93 -16.88 -16.59
N LYS A 7 -35.71 -17.85 -16.10
CA LYS A 7 -36.28 -17.75 -14.75
C LYS A 7 -35.11 -17.70 -13.75
N PRO A 8 -34.87 -16.56 -13.07
CA PRO A 8 -33.73 -16.42 -12.17
C PRO A 8 -33.96 -17.28 -10.93
N LEU A 9 -32.90 -17.90 -10.43
CA LEU A 9 -32.88 -18.53 -9.12
C LEU A 9 -32.60 -17.45 -8.09
N LYS A 10 -33.60 -17.08 -7.28
CA LYS A 10 -33.53 -15.92 -6.39
C LYS A 10 -34.23 -16.15 -5.05
N GLY A 11 -33.84 -15.37 -4.04
CA GLY A 11 -34.45 -15.40 -2.70
C GLY A 11 -34.30 -16.77 -2.03
N GLN A 12 -35.34 -17.21 -1.32
CA GLN A 12 -35.27 -18.45 -0.53
C GLN A 12 -35.02 -19.70 -1.38
N GLU A 13 -35.48 -19.75 -2.64
CA GLU A 13 -35.22 -20.89 -3.53
C GLU A 13 -33.71 -21.09 -3.77
N ALA A 14 -32.97 -19.97 -3.93
CA ALA A 14 -31.53 -20.00 -4.10
C ALA A 14 -30.81 -20.44 -2.82
N ILE A 15 -31.27 -19.92 -1.68
CA ILE A 15 -30.71 -20.23 -0.36
C ILE A 15 -30.94 -21.69 0.01
N ASP A 16 -32.17 -22.20 -0.19
CA ASP A 16 -32.52 -23.59 0.10
C ASP A 16 -31.69 -24.55 -0.77
N LEU A 17 -31.44 -24.19 -2.03
CA LEU A 17 -30.56 -24.98 -2.89
C LEU A 17 -29.10 -24.92 -2.43
N TRP A 18 -28.62 -23.75 -2.00
CA TRP A 18 -27.28 -23.60 -1.44
C TRP A 18 -27.10 -24.40 -0.15
N LEU A 19 -28.10 -24.42 0.74
CA LEU A 19 -28.10 -25.18 1.99
C LEU A 19 -28.11 -26.70 1.78
N LYS A 20 -28.62 -27.19 0.64
CA LYS A 20 -28.50 -28.61 0.24
C LYS A 20 -27.05 -29.01 -0.10
N GLY A 21 -26.17 -28.03 -0.28
CA GLY A 21 -24.75 -28.22 -0.52
C GLY A 21 -24.35 -28.29 -2.00
N LYS A 22 -23.04 -28.37 -2.22
CA LYS A 22 -22.42 -28.25 -3.55
C LYS A 22 -22.93 -29.27 -4.58
N ASP A 23 -23.21 -30.50 -4.15
CA ASP A 23 -23.52 -31.60 -5.08
C ASP A 23 -24.92 -31.40 -5.68
N ALA A 24 -25.89 -31.03 -4.83
CA ALA A 24 -27.23 -30.67 -5.27
C ALA A 24 -27.23 -29.41 -6.15
N TRP A 25 -26.48 -28.37 -5.73
CA TRP A 25 -26.32 -27.14 -6.51
C TRP A 25 -25.73 -27.42 -7.90
N ASN A 26 -24.60 -28.12 -7.96
CA ASN A 26 -23.90 -28.42 -9.21
C ASN A 26 -24.76 -29.32 -10.12
N HIS A 27 -25.54 -30.24 -9.56
CA HIS A 27 -26.49 -31.05 -10.32
C HIS A 27 -27.57 -30.19 -10.99
N GLU A 28 -28.18 -29.28 -10.25
CA GLU A 28 -29.19 -28.35 -10.79
C GLU A 28 -28.63 -27.43 -11.87
N VAL A 29 -27.40 -26.95 -11.68
CA VAL A 29 -26.71 -26.11 -12.67
C VAL A 29 -26.41 -26.88 -13.95
N MET A 30 -26.04 -28.16 -13.85
CA MET A 30 -25.86 -29.01 -15.03
C MET A 30 -27.17 -29.23 -15.82
N LEU A 31 -28.31 -29.29 -15.14
CA LEU A 31 -29.63 -29.47 -15.77
C LEU A 31 -30.14 -28.19 -16.44
N ARG A 32 -30.05 -27.05 -15.76
CA ARG A 32 -30.65 -25.78 -16.22
C ARG A 32 -29.71 -24.92 -17.06
N GLN A 33 -28.39 -24.98 -16.83
CA GLN A 33 -27.24 -24.30 -17.48
C GLN A 33 -27.30 -22.77 -17.66
N ASN A 34 -28.39 -22.23 -18.20
CA ASN A 34 -28.55 -20.84 -18.61
C ASN A 34 -29.66 -20.14 -17.82
N PHE A 35 -29.40 -19.86 -16.54
CA PHE A 35 -30.27 -19.06 -15.69
C PHE A 35 -29.43 -18.11 -14.84
N ASP A 36 -30.04 -16.99 -14.43
CA ASP A 36 -29.37 -16.02 -13.57
C ASP A 36 -29.54 -16.43 -12.10
N VAL A 37 -28.56 -16.11 -11.26
CA VAL A 37 -28.58 -16.37 -9.81
C VAL A 37 -28.54 -15.03 -9.09
N ASP A 38 -29.48 -14.83 -8.17
CA ASP A 38 -29.63 -13.55 -7.47
C ASP A 38 -29.69 -13.76 -5.95
N PHE A 39 -28.57 -13.43 -5.31
CA PHE A 39 -28.37 -13.32 -3.86
C PHE A 39 -28.33 -11.86 -3.41
N SER A 40 -28.87 -10.92 -4.19
CA SER A 40 -28.83 -9.50 -3.83
C SER A 40 -29.61 -9.25 -2.54
N GLY A 41 -29.01 -8.51 -1.61
CA GLY A 41 -29.60 -8.19 -0.30
C GLY A 41 -29.79 -9.38 0.64
N VAL A 42 -29.23 -10.55 0.33
CA VAL A 42 -29.31 -11.72 1.20
C VAL A 42 -28.39 -11.54 2.41
N ASP A 43 -28.93 -11.78 3.60
CA ASP A 43 -28.16 -11.85 4.84
C ASP A 43 -27.73 -13.29 5.13
N PHE A 44 -26.47 -13.61 4.79
CA PHE A 44 -25.86 -14.90 5.11
C PHE A 44 -25.44 -15.00 6.58
N SER A 45 -25.44 -13.90 7.34
CA SER A 45 -25.04 -13.91 8.75
C SER A 45 -25.97 -14.78 9.61
N GLU A 46 -27.26 -14.87 9.23
CA GLU A 46 -28.26 -15.73 9.88
C GLU A 46 -27.85 -17.21 9.88
N TYR A 47 -27.15 -17.64 8.83
CA TYR A 47 -26.73 -19.03 8.65
C TYR A 47 -25.41 -19.36 9.36
N ARG A 48 -24.73 -18.38 9.99
CA ARG A 48 -23.42 -18.62 10.63
C ARG A 48 -23.46 -19.54 11.83
N THR A 49 -24.62 -19.66 12.49
CA THR A 49 -24.82 -20.60 13.60
C THR A 49 -24.63 -22.05 13.16
N THR A 50 -25.08 -22.39 11.95
CA THR A 50 -24.95 -23.72 11.35
C THR A 50 -23.74 -23.83 10.42
N HIS A 51 -23.35 -22.71 9.80
CA HIS A 51 -22.23 -22.60 8.85
C HIS A 51 -21.26 -21.50 9.29
N PRO A 52 -20.36 -21.79 10.25
CA PRO A 52 -19.41 -20.78 10.77
C PRO A 52 -18.56 -20.11 9.69
N ILE A 53 -18.32 -20.83 8.58
CA ILE A 53 -17.71 -20.30 7.36
C ILE A 53 -18.78 -20.37 6.27
N ILE A 54 -19.11 -19.23 5.67
CA ILE A 54 -19.98 -19.20 4.50
C ILE A 54 -19.17 -19.69 3.30
N SER A 55 -19.56 -20.85 2.77
CA SER A 55 -18.77 -21.60 1.80
C SER A 55 -19.52 -21.79 0.49
N PHE A 56 -18.85 -21.46 -0.60
CA PHE A 56 -19.19 -21.75 -1.99
C PHE A 56 -18.06 -22.54 -2.66
N VAL A 57 -17.30 -23.31 -1.87
CA VAL A 57 -16.14 -24.05 -2.35
C VAL A 57 -16.55 -25.12 -3.37
N GLY A 58 -15.99 -25.01 -4.57
CA GLY A 58 -16.29 -25.93 -5.69
C GLY A 58 -17.70 -25.81 -6.27
N PHE A 59 -18.42 -24.72 -5.98
CA PHE A 59 -19.71 -24.46 -6.60
C PHE A 59 -19.53 -24.03 -8.06
N HIS A 60 -20.34 -24.59 -8.95
CA HIS A 60 -20.45 -24.16 -10.33
C HIS A 60 -21.66 -23.26 -10.46
N PHE A 61 -21.47 -22.03 -10.90
CA PHE A 61 -22.54 -21.11 -11.21
C PHE A 61 -22.90 -21.20 -12.71
N PRO A 62 -24.17 -20.98 -13.07
CA PRO A 62 -24.63 -21.07 -14.45
C PRO A 62 -24.01 -19.98 -15.34
N ASN A 63 -24.28 -20.03 -16.64
CA ASN A 63 -23.83 -19.01 -17.61
C ASN A 63 -24.65 -17.71 -17.56
N GLY A 64 -25.67 -17.65 -16.70
CA GLY A 64 -26.38 -16.41 -16.41
C GLY A 64 -25.59 -15.53 -15.45
N ASN A 65 -26.11 -14.32 -15.23
CA ASN A 65 -25.49 -13.37 -14.31
C ASN A 65 -25.63 -13.85 -12.87
N VAL A 66 -24.63 -13.57 -12.04
CA VAL A 66 -24.63 -13.90 -10.62
C VAL A 66 -24.49 -12.63 -9.80
N SER A 67 -25.51 -12.32 -8.99
CA SER A 67 -25.54 -11.11 -8.18
C SER A 67 -25.44 -11.43 -6.70
N PHE A 68 -24.50 -10.78 -6.02
CA PHE A 68 -24.36 -10.69 -4.57
C PHE A 68 -24.44 -9.23 -4.11
N ILE A 69 -25.14 -8.39 -4.88
CA ILE A 69 -25.21 -6.94 -4.62
C ILE A 69 -25.86 -6.69 -3.26
N GLY A 70 -25.17 -5.97 -2.37
CA GLY A 70 -25.66 -5.69 -1.02
C GLY A 70 -25.81 -6.92 -0.13
N ALA A 71 -25.23 -8.07 -0.51
CA ALA A 71 -25.25 -9.28 0.32
C ALA A 71 -24.40 -9.06 1.59
N GLN A 72 -24.91 -9.52 2.72
CA GLN A 72 -24.24 -9.42 4.01
C GLN A 72 -23.74 -10.80 4.43
N PHE A 73 -22.43 -11.00 4.42
CA PHE A 73 -21.86 -12.27 4.86
C PHE A 73 -21.73 -12.35 6.38
N GLY A 74 -21.75 -11.22 7.09
CA GLY A 74 -21.53 -11.16 8.54
C GLY A 74 -20.11 -11.53 8.97
N ASP A 75 -19.88 -11.60 10.29
CA ASP A 75 -18.54 -11.84 10.85
C ASP A 75 -18.09 -13.29 10.79
N GLY A 76 -16.98 -13.54 10.09
CA GLY A 76 -16.34 -14.85 9.97
C GLY A 76 -15.89 -15.15 8.54
N GLY A 77 -15.27 -16.31 8.32
CA GLY A 77 -14.70 -16.65 7.01
C GLY A 77 -15.74 -16.73 5.89
N VAL A 78 -15.35 -16.32 4.69
CA VAL A 78 -16.10 -16.47 3.43
C VAL A 78 -15.17 -17.10 2.40
N SER A 79 -15.59 -18.22 1.79
CA SER A 79 -14.73 -19.00 0.89
C SER A 79 -15.45 -19.38 -0.39
N PHE A 80 -14.85 -19.00 -1.52
CA PHE A 80 -15.25 -19.36 -2.88
C PHE A 80 -14.20 -20.25 -3.56
N VAL A 81 -13.32 -20.90 -2.78
CA VAL A 81 -12.18 -21.64 -3.35
C VAL A 81 -12.63 -22.65 -4.41
N GLY A 82 -12.04 -22.59 -5.60
CA GLY A 82 -12.35 -23.50 -6.71
C GLY A 82 -13.75 -23.31 -7.32
N ALA A 83 -14.48 -22.26 -6.95
CA ALA A 83 -15.75 -21.95 -7.58
C ALA A 83 -15.56 -21.59 -9.07
N GLN A 84 -16.56 -21.91 -9.88
CA GLN A 84 -16.56 -21.64 -11.32
C GLN A 84 -17.77 -20.79 -11.66
N PHE A 85 -17.55 -19.55 -12.06
CA PHE A 85 -18.58 -18.69 -12.61
C PHE A 85 -18.61 -18.86 -14.12
N GLY A 86 -19.81 -19.10 -14.68
CA GLY A 86 -20.02 -19.24 -16.12
C GLY A 86 -19.77 -17.94 -16.89
N ALA A 87 -20.27 -17.88 -18.12
CA ALA A 87 -20.04 -16.74 -19.01
C ALA A 87 -20.74 -15.43 -18.60
N GLY A 88 -21.63 -15.48 -17.60
CA GLY A 88 -22.34 -14.31 -17.10
C GLY A 88 -21.48 -13.44 -16.20
N ASP A 89 -21.90 -12.19 -16.02
CA ASP A 89 -21.20 -11.24 -15.16
C ASP A 89 -21.49 -11.52 -13.67
N VAL A 90 -20.51 -11.25 -12.82
CA VAL A 90 -20.56 -11.46 -11.38
C VAL A 90 -20.44 -10.13 -10.65
N PHE A 91 -21.41 -9.84 -9.79
CA PHE A 91 -21.53 -8.55 -9.10
C PHE A 91 -21.46 -8.74 -7.58
N PHE A 92 -20.50 -8.06 -6.93
CA PHE A 92 -20.36 -7.95 -5.48
C PHE A 92 -20.50 -6.50 -4.99
N SER A 93 -21.16 -5.64 -5.78
CA SER A 93 -21.30 -4.23 -5.43
C SER A 93 -22.02 -4.03 -4.10
N CYS A 94 -21.49 -3.18 -3.22
CA CYS A 94 -22.04 -2.95 -1.87
C CYS A 94 -22.09 -4.19 -0.96
N ALA A 95 -21.42 -5.30 -1.31
CA ALA A 95 -21.40 -6.49 -0.46
C ALA A 95 -20.54 -6.28 0.80
N GLU A 96 -20.94 -6.89 1.92
CA GLU A 96 -20.24 -6.80 3.20
C GLU A 96 -19.69 -8.16 3.63
N PHE A 97 -18.36 -8.28 3.71
CA PHE A 97 -17.69 -9.54 4.07
C PHE A 97 -17.38 -9.71 5.56
N GLY A 98 -17.61 -8.67 6.38
CA GLY A 98 -17.35 -8.68 7.82
C GLY A 98 -15.87 -8.77 8.20
N ASN A 99 -15.57 -9.29 9.40
CA ASN A 99 -14.21 -9.33 9.97
C ASN A 99 -13.36 -10.58 9.60
N GLY A 100 -13.80 -11.35 8.61
CA GLY A 100 -13.26 -12.66 8.29
C GLY A 100 -12.08 -12.68 7.33
N LYS A 101 -11.66 -13.91 6.97
CA LYS A 101 -10.83 -14.17 5.78
C LYS A 101 -11.77 -14.38 4.59
N VAL A 102 -11.51 -13.65 3.50
CA VAL A 102 -12.25 -13.77 2.24
C VAL A 102 -11.32 -14.39 1.20
N THR A 103 -11.71 -15.56 0.67
CA THR A 103 -10.84 -16.35 -0.21
C THR A 103 -11.55 -16.73 -1.50
N PHE A 104 -11.05 -16.22 -2.61
CA PHE A 104 -11.40 -16.55 -3.99
C PHE A 104 -10.19 -17.20 -4.68
N SER A 105 -9.55 -18.19 -4.04
CA SER A 105 -8.40 -18.88 -4.65
C SER A 105 -8.87 -19.91 -5.69
N ASN A 106 -8.15 -20.02 -6.80
CA ASN A 106 -8.45 -20.95 -7.89
C ASN A 106 -9.87 -20.77 -8.47
N VAL A 107 -10.38 -19.55 -8.46
CA VAL A 107 -11.71 -19.24 -9.00
C VAL A 107 -11.60 -18.92 -10.48
N LYS A 108 -12.58 -19.38 -11.25
CA LYS A 108 -12.73 -18.98 -12.66
C LYS A 108 -13.90 -18.02 -12.80
N PHE A 109 -13.64 -16.83 -13.32
CA PHE A 109 -14.66 -15.87 -13.75
C PHE A 109 -14.76 -15.88 -15.27
N GLY A 110 -15.82 -16.48 -15.81
CA GLY A 110 -16.06 -16.54 -17.26
C GLY A 110 -16.53 -15.22 -17.87
N GLY A 111 -17.29 -14.42 -17.12
CA GLY A 111 -17.69 -13.06 -17.47
C GLY A 111 -16.89 -11.98 -16.72
N SER A 112 -17.45 -10.78 -16.64
CA SER A 112 -16.85 -9.66 -15.90
C SER A 112 -17.05 -9.84 -14.39
N ALA A 113 -16.09 -9.40 -13.59
CA ALA A 113 -16.16 -9.46 -12.13
C ALA A 113 -16.07 -8.06 -11.52
N PHE A 114 -17.13 -7.63 -10.85
CA PHE A 114 -17.26 -6.30 -10.28
C PHE A 114 -17.31 -6.35 -8.74
N PHE A 115 -16.25 -5.85 -8.11
CA PHE A 115 -16.12 -5.67 -6.67
C PHE A 115 -16.04 -4.17 -6.35
N THR A 116 -17.16 -3.47 -6.50
CA THR A 116 -17.23 -2.01 -6.30
C THR A 116 -17.90 -1.66 -4.99
N ASP A 117 -17.47 -0.58 -4.36
CA ASP A 117 -18.14 0.01 -3.19
C ASP A 117 -18.35 -0.99 -2.04
N LEU A 118 -17.37 -1.88 -1.83
CA LEU A 118 -17.44 -2.91 -0.80
C LEU A 118 -17.62 -2.28 0.59
N GLY A 119 -18.63 -2.76 1.32
CA GLY A 119 -18.97 -2.25 2.64
C GLY A 119 -18.18 -2.92 3.76
N ASN A 120 -17.95 -2.17 4.84
CA ASN A 120 -17.40 -2.66 6.11
C ASN A 120 -16.06 -3.43 5.97
N ILE A 121 -15.15 -2.93 5.13
CA ILE A 121 -13.88 -3.63 4.83
C ILE A 121 -12.78 -3.40 5.88
N LYS A 122 -12.97 -2.47 6.83
CA LYS A 122 -11.97 -2.07 7.85
C LYS A 122 -11.42 -3.23 8.67
N ASN A 123 -12.20 -4.29 8.85
CA ASN A 123 -11.88 -5.41 9.73
C ASN A 123 -11.55 -6.71 8.98
N ILE A 124 -11.48 -6.70 7.65
CA ILE A 124 -11.17 -7.89 6.87
C ILE A 124 -9.75 -8.36 7.20
N LYS A 125 -9.59 -9.65 7.52
CA LYS A 125 -8.28 -10.21 7.90
C LYS A 125 -7.37 -10.45 6.70
N SER A 126 -7.93 -10.92 5.61
CA SER A 126 -7.24 -11.19 4.35
C SER A 126 -8.24 -11.23 3.21
N PHE A 127 -7.86 -10.73 2.05
CA PHE A 127 -8.62 -10.82 0.81
C PHE A 127 -7.74 -11.45 -0.27
N SER A 128 -8.09 -12.64 -0.76
CA SER A 128 -7.26 -13.37 -1.73
C SER A 128 -8.04 -13.78 -2.97
N PHE A 129 -7.40 -13.64 -4.13
CA PHE A 129 -7.78 -14.12 -5.45
C PHE A 129 -6.66 -14.98 -6.07
N GLU A 130 -5.79 -15.56 -5.23
CA GLU A 130 -4.61 -16.30 -5.67
C GLU A 130 -4.97 -17.38 -6.72
N SER A 131 -4.19 -17.46 -7.80
CA SER A 131 -4.36 -18.45 -8.86
C SER A 131 -5.72 -18.42 -9.57
N SER A 132 -6.44 -17.31 -9.49
CA SER A 132 -7.73 -17.14 -10.19
C SER A 132 -7.56 -16.71 -11.65
N VAL A 133 -8.54 -17.08 -12.45
CA VAL A 133 -8.60 -16.79 -13.89
C VAL A 133 -9.76 -15.86 -14.17
N PHE A 134 -9.47 -14.72 -14.80
CA PHE A 134 -10.44 -13.73 -15.24
C PHE A 134 -10.49 -13.73 -16.77
N ASP A 135 -11.54 -14.35 -17.33
CA ASP A 135 -11.81 -14.36 -18.77
C ASP A 135 -12.52 -13.09 -19.23
N GLY A 136 -13.06 -12.28 -18.31
CA GLY A 136 -13.62 -10.94 -18.56
C GLY A 136 -12.89 -9.83 -17.80
N PRO A 137 -13.35 -8.56 -17.90
CA PRO A 137 -12.84 -7.44 -17.12
C PRO A 137 -13.00 -7.68 -15.61
N PHE A 138 -12.00 -7.26 -14.83
CA PHE A 138 -12.05 -7.27 -13.37
C PHE A 138 -11.94 -5.84 -12.86
N ASN A 139 -12.85 -5.44 -11.98
CA ASN A 139 -12.81 -4.15 -11.32
C ASN A 139 -12.92 -4.35 -9.81
N ILE A 140 -11.98 -3.77 -9.07
CA ILE A 140 -12.04 -3.68 -7.62
C ILE A 140 -11.85 -2.23 -7.18
N SER A 141 -12.88 -1.67 -6.54
CA SER A 141 -12.87 -0.32 -5.99
C SER A 141 -13.43 -0.31 -4.58
N SER A 142 -12.84 0.51 -3.71
CA SER A 142 -13.32 0.70 -2.35
C SER A 142 -13.14 2.14 -1.89
N ASP A 143 -14.16 2.68 -1.22
CA ASP A 143 -14.06 3.99 -0.58
C ASP A 143 -13.15 3.95 0.65
N GLU A 144 -13.19 2.84 1.37
CA GLU A 144 -12.37 2.60 2.54
C GLU A 144 -11.02 1.96 2.19
N THR A 145 -10.09 2.00 3.14
CA THR A 145 -8.76 1.40 2.98
C THR A 145 -8.75 -0.03 3.49
N PHE A 146 -8.33 -0.98 2.66
CA PHE A 146 -8.14 -2.37 3.07
C PHE A 146 -7.04 -2.46 4.14
N PRO A 147 -7.32 -3.12 5.28
CA PRO A 147 -6.33 -3.33 6.35
C PRO A 147 -5.27 -4.39 5.99
N CYS A 148 -5.38 -5.02 4.83
CA CYS A 148 -4.47 -6.03 4.31
C CYS A 148 -4.20 -5.81 2.81
N ILE A 149 -3.13 -6.42 2.31
CA ILE A 149 -2.82 -6.41 0.88
C ILE A 149 -3.64 -7.50 0.19
N ILE A 150 -4.35 -7.13 -0.87
CA ILE A 150 -5.11 -8.07 -1.69
C ILE A 150 -4.16 -9.00 -2.43
N ASP A 151 -4.40 -10.31 -2.33
CA ASP A 151 -3.59 -11.30 -3.00
C ASP A 151 -4.10 -11.54 -4.42
N LEU A 152 -3.42 -10.96 -5.42
CA LEU A 152 -3.64 -11.23 -6.84
C LEU A 152 -2.50 -12.07 -7.45
N THR A 153 -1.70 -12.76 -6.61
CA THR A 153 -0.59 -13.57 -7.10
C THR A 153 -1.08 -14.73 -7.96
N HIS A 154 -0.27 -15.09 -8.97
CA HIS A 154 -0.58 -16.17 -9.91
C HIS A 154 -1.90 -16.03 -10.68
N THR A 155 -2.51 -14.84 -10.70
CA THR A 155 -3.72 -14.58 -11.47
C THR A 155 -3.45 -14.53 -12.97
N LYS A 156 -4.37 -15.08 -13.75
CA LYS A 156 -4.40 -14.98 -15.22
C LYS A 156 -5.52 -14.06 -15.64
N THR A 157 -5.20 -13.01 -16.39
CA THR A 157 -6.19 -12.05 -16.90
C THR A 157 -6.15 -11.99 -18.41
N ALA A 158 -7.30 -12.18 -19.05
CA ALA A 158 -7.45 -12.03 -20.49
C ALA A 158 -7.71 -10.56 -20.88
N HIS A 159 -8.34 -9.79 -20.00
CA HIS A 159 -8.71 -8.39 -20.19
C HIS A 159 -8.05 -7.46 -19.18
N HIS A 160 -8.27 -6.16 -19.36
CA HIS A 160 -7.83 -5.11 -18.45
C HIS A 160 -8.40 -5.31 -17.04
N MET A 161 -7.54 -5.19 -16.02
CA MET A 161 -7.95 -5.16 -14.62
C MET A 161 -7.92 -3.72 -14.13
N SER A 162 -9.04 -3.16 -13.67
CA SER A 162 -9.03 -1.85 -13.02
C SER A 162 -8.70 -2.01 -11.53
N LEU A 163 -7.72 -1.24 -11.06
CA LEU A 163 -7.35 -1.11 -9.64
C LEU A 163 -7.71 0.29 -9.11
N ASP A 164 -8.56 1.02 -9.82
CA ASP A 164 -8.90 2.40 -9.47
C ASP A 164 -9.60 2.46 -8.11
N GLY A 165 -9.17 3.41 -7.28
CA GLY A 165 -9.64 3.55 -5.90
C GLY A 165 -9.14 2.49 -4.92
N LEU A 166 -8.38 1.48 -5.33
CA LEU A 166 -7.88 0.44 -4.43
C LEU A 166 -6.81 1.00 -3.48
N LYS A 167 -7.15 1.14 -2.19
CA LYS A 167 -6.22 1.55 -1.14
C LYS A 167 -5.97 0.40 -0.18
N CYS A 168 -4.72 -0.01 -0.01
CA CYS A 168 -4.33 -1.09 0.90
C CYS A 168 -3.23 -0.64 1.87
N VAL A 169 -3.22 -1.24 3.06
CA VAL A 169 -2.16 -1.06 4.06
C VAL A 169 -1.60 -2.42 4.48
N LEU A 170 -0.33 -2.44 4.85
CA LEU A 170 0.30 -3.62 5.43
C LEU A 170 -0.30 -3.96 6.78
N ARG A 171 -0.77 -5.20 6.91
CA ARG A 171 -1.27 -5.69 8.18
C ARG A 171 -0.11 -5.97 9.13
N CYS A 172 -0.05 -5.21 10.21
CA CYS A 172 0.89 -5.43 11.30
C CYS A 172 0.16 -6.12 12.45
N GLU A 173 0.58 -7.33 12.83
CA GLU A 173 0.08 -8.02 14.02
C GLU A 173 1.14 -7.93 15.13
N GLY A 174 0.75 -7.28 16.24
CA GLY A 174 1.53 -7.23 17.48
C GLY A 174 2.62 -6.15 17.55
N GLU A 175 2.90 -5.74 18.79
CA GLU A 175 4.05 -4.93 19.18
C GLU A 175 5.14 -5.85 19.73
N LEU A 176 6.31 -5.94 19.08
CA LEU A 176 7.47 -6.54 19.72
C LEU A 176 8.08 -5.50 20.68
N LYS A 177 8.05 -5.79 22.00
CA LYS A 177 8.79 -4.99 22.97
C LYS A 177 10.29 -5.02 22.62
N SER A 178 10.88 -3.83 22.60
CA SER A 178 12.32 -3.63 22.35
C SER A 178 13.17 -4.44 23.34
N TYR A 179 14.29 -5.00 22.89
CA TYR A 179 15.30 -5.64 23.76
C TYR A 179 16.06 -4.62 24.62
N PHE A 180 16.06 -3.35 24.21
CA PHE A 180 16.58 -2.23 24.99
C PHE A 180 15.42 -1.36 25.46
N ASP A 181 15.31 -1.17 26.76
CA ASP A 181 14.23 -0.45 27.45
C ASP A 181 14.33 1.09 27.26
N PHE A 182 14.38 1.53 26.00
CA PHE A 182 14.13 2.91 25.63
C PHE A 182 12.67 3.00 25.20
N ASP A 183 11.86 3.53 26.10
CA ASP A 183 10.42 3.80 25.92
C ASP A 183 10.21 4.92 24.90
N ARG A 184 10.51 4.63 23.63
CA ARG A 184 10.21 5.52 22.52
C ARG A 184 9.51 4.73 21.41
N ASP A 185 8.30 5.17 21.08
CA ASP A 185 7.40 4.56 20.08
C ASP A 185 8.04 4.30 18.70
N TRP A 186 9.13 4.99 18.33
CA TRP A 186 9.81 4.82 17.04
C TRP A 186 10.67 3.55 16.94
N VAL A 187 10.98 2.87 18.05
CA VAL A 187 11.80 1.65 18.07
C VAL A 187 10.96 0.37 18.14
N LYS A 188 9.63 0.48 18.30
CA LYS A 188 8.73 -0.67 18.37
C LYS A 188 8.70 -1.41 17.02
N LYS A 189 9.16 -2.65 17.03
CA LYS A 189 9.12 -3.52 15.84
C LYS A 189 7.67 -3.96 15.63
N LYS A 190 7.00 -3.41 14.63
CA LYS A 190 5.74 -3.97 14.13
C LYS A 190 6.08 -5.26 13.38
N THR A 191 5.62 -6.39 13.89
CA THR A 191 5.68 -7.66 13.18
C THR A 191 4.60 -7.66 12.10
N VAL A 192 5.00 -7.73 10.84
CA VAL A 192 4.09 -7.99 9.72
C VAL A 192 3.79 -9.48 9.70
N ALA A 193 2.51 -9.82 9.59
CA ALA A 193 1.99 -11.17 9.84
C ALA A 193 2.45 -12.19 8.79
N ASP A 194 2.71 -11.79 7.54
CA ASP A 194 2.96 -12.70 6.44
C ASP A 194 4.17 -12.31 5.57
N LYS A 195 5.01 -13.28 5.22
CA LYS A 195 6.10 -13.10 4.24
C LYS A 195 5.57 -12.98 2.81
N GLY A 196 4.37 -13.51 2.55
CA GLY A 196 3.70 -13.45 1.26
C GLY A 196 3.34 -12.03 0.80
N ASP A 197 3.22 -11.07 1.73
CA ASP A 197 2.85 -9.69 1.42
C ASP A 197 3.82 -9.01 0.43
N ILE A 198 5.10 -9.40 0.44
CA ILE A 198 6.09 -8.91 -0.53
C ILE A 198 5.70 -9.32 -1.96
N ALA A 199 5.28 -10.57 -2.16
CA ALA A 199 4.87 -11.07 -3.47
C ALA A 199 3.53 -10.44 -3.90
N ARG A 200 2.59 -10.27 -2.96
CA ARG A 200 1.30 -9.61 -3.21
C ARG A 200 1.49 -8.16 -3.68
N ALA A 201 2.30 -7.39 -2.95
CA ALA A 201 2.59 -5.99 -3.29
C ALA A 201 3.30 -5.87 -4.65
N ARG A 202 4.25 -6.77 -4.94
CA ARG A 202 4.93 -6.80 -6.24
C ARG A 202 3.95 -7.06 -7.38
N ARG A 203 3.01 -8.00 -7.21
CA ARG A 203 2.02 -8.30 -8.23
C ARG A 203 1.06 -7.12 -8.47
N LEU A 204 0.61 -6.46 -7.40
CA LEU A 204 -0.20 -5.24 -7.53
C LEU A 204 0.55 -4.13 -8.26
N LYS A 205 1.84 -3.95 -7.96
CA LYS A 205 2.70 -3.01 -8.66
C LYS A 205 2.79 -3.34 -10.16
N GLU A 206 3.04 -4.59 -10.53
CA GLU A 206 3.11 -5.02 -11.93
C GLU A 206 1.80 -4.71 -12.69
N LEU A 207 0.65 -4.96 -12.05
CA LEU A 207 -0.67 -4.67 -12.63
C LEU A 207 -0.89 -3.16 -12.80
N ALA A 208 -0.55 -2.35 -11.79
CA ALA A 208 -0.66 -0.89 -11.88
C ALA A 208 0.25 -0.30 -12.97
N GLU A 209 1.47 -0.81 -13.12
CA GLU A 209 2.39 -0.41 -14.20
C GLU A 209 1.84 -0.79 -15.58
N ALA A 210 1.25 -1.98 -15.73
CA ALA A 210 0.60 -2.41 -16.96
C ALA A 210 -0.58 -1.49 -17.34
N ASN A 211 -1.32 -1.00 -16.35
CA ASN A 211 -2.41 -0.05 -16.53
C ASN A 211 -1.95 1.40 -16.76
N LYS A 212 -0.64 1.67 -16.66
CA LYS A 212 -0.05 3.03 -16.67
C LYS A 212 -0.55 3.92 -15.52
N ASP A 213 -1.00 3.32 -14.42
CA ASP A 213 -1.29 4.03 -13.18
C ASP A 213 -0.01 4.16 -12.36
N HIS A 214 0.70 5.27 -12.59
CA HIS A 214 1.99 5.52 -11.95
C HIS A 214 1.87 5.79 -10.45
N GLN A 215 0.75 6.37 -10.00
CA GLN A 215 0.55 6.68 -8.60
C GLN A 215 0.30 5.39 -7.81
N ALA A 216 -0.62 4.54 -8.27
CA ALA A 216 -0.85 3.24 -7.65
C ALA A 216 0.40 2.35 -7.69
N ALA A 217 1.14 2.34 -8.81
CA ALA A 217 2.40 1.59 -8.91
C ALA A 217 3.44 2.04 -7.89
N GLN A 218 3.61 3.36 -7.68
CA GLN A 218 4.47 3.88 -6.62
C GLN A 218 3.93 3.49 -5.25
N ASP A 219 2.61 3.53 -5.06
CA ASP A 219 2.01 3.22 -3.79
C ASP A 219 2.27 1.76 -3.37
N PHE A 220 2.05 0.83 -4.29
CA PHE A 220 2.36 -0.60 -4.10
C PHE A 220 3.86 -0.87 -3.96
N HIS A 221 4.72 -0.11 -4.64
CA HIS A 221 6.17 -0.25 -4.48
C HIS A 221 6.63 0.13 -3.06
N VAL A 222 6.04 1.18 -2.47
CA VAL A 222 6.32 1.53 -1.07
C VAL A 222 5.85 0.44 -0.13
N LEU A 223 4.68 -0.17 -0.36
CA LEU A 223 4.24 -1.32 0.44
C LEU A 223 5.22 -2.50 0.31
N GLU A 224 5.74 -2.77 -0.89
CA GLU A 224 6.77 -3.80 -1.10
C GLU A 224 8.03 -3.50 -0.26
N MET A 225 8.52 -2.26 -0.27
CA MET A 225 9.70 -1.84 0.49
C MET A 225 9.45 -1.92 2.00
N GLN A 226 8.29 -1.47 2.47
CA GLN A 226 7.90 -1.58 3.87
C GLN A 226 7.80 -3.03 4.33
N ALA A 227 7.28 -3.95 3.48
CA ALA A 227 7.22 -5.37 3.79
C ALA A 227 8.62 -6.01 3.84
N LYS A 228 9.50 -5.69 2.89
CA LYS A 228 10.92 -6.13 2.90
C LYS A 228 11.64 -5.67 4.16
N ARG A 229 11.45 -4.42 4.55
CA ARG A 229 12.04 -3.82 5.74
C ARG A 229 11.76 -4.66 6.99
N VAL A 230 10.50 -5.04 7.19
CA VAL A 230 10.07 -5.76 8.39
C VAL A 230 10.62 -7.19 8.43
N HIS A 231 10.75 -7.84 7.28
CA HIS A 231 11.27 -9.21 7.16
C HIS A 231 12.79 -9.30 7.10
N SER A 232 13.49 -8.18 6.84
CA SER A 232 14.95 -8.14 6.85
C SER A 232 15.51 -8.50 8.25
N LYS A 233 16.30 -9.57 8.31
CA LYS A 233 16.98 -10.02 9.53
C LYS A 233 18.32 -9.28 9.67
N CYS A 234 18.33 -7.97 9.86
CA CYS A 234 19.57 -7.25 10.16
C CYS A 234 19.75 -7.15 11.68
N PRO A 235 20.71 -7.89 12.29
CA PRO A 235 20.97 -7.84 13.73
C PRO A 235 21.67 -6.55 14.19
N ILE A 236 22.26 -5.78 13.26
CA ILE A 236 23.06 -4.60 13.57
C ILE A 236 22.41 -3.39 12.89
N GLY A 237 21.62 -2.65 13.66
CA GLY A 237 21.37 -1.23 13.43
C GLY A 237 20.14 -0.89 12.57
N TYR A 238 19.01 -0.64 13.24
CA TYR A 238 17.93 0.22 12.75
C TYR A 238 18.45 1.54 12.13
N LEU A 239 19.60 2.05 12.62
CA LEU A 239 20.30 3.23 12.13
C LEU A 239 20.92 3.09 10.73
N TRP A 240 21.16 1.87 10.25
CA TRP A 240 21.72 1.59 8.91
C TRP A 240 20.69 1.02 7.93
N ASN A 241 19.41 0.97 8.32
CA ASN A 241 18.36 0.63 7.39
C ASN A 241 18.08 1.83 6.47
N THR A 242 18.58 1.78 5.24
CA THR A 242 18.42 2.82 4.23
C THR A 242 16.95 3.11 3.92
N GLU A 243 16.09 2.10 4.02
CA GLU A 243 14.65 2.20 3.76
C GLU A 243 13.95 3.03 4.85
N PHE A 244 14.40 2.93 6.09
CA PHE A 244 13.88 3.74 7.20
C PHE A 244 14.18 5.23 6.99
N TRP A 245 15.44 5.58 6.69
CA TRP A 245 15.80 6.97 6.42
C TRP A 245 15.12 7.49 5.16
N TYR A 246 14.94 6.66 4.13
CA TYR A 246 14.24 7.06 2.92
C TYR A 246 12.76 7.41 3.18
N GLU A 247 12.06 6.65 4.03
CA GLU A 247 10.72 6.99 4.52
C GLU A 247 10.71 8.30 5.30
N LYS A 248 11.62 8.44 6.27
CA LYS A 248 11.61 9.58 7.19
C LYS A 248 11.97 10.90 6.50
N LEU A 249 12.91 10.86 5.56
CA LEU A 249 13.42 12.04 4.86
C LEU A 249 12.54 12.43 3.67
N SER A 250 11.96 11.47 2.94
CA SER A 250 11.33 11.74 1.64
C SER A 250 9.96 11.07 1.43
N ASP A 251 9.49 10.26 2.38
CA ASP A 251 8.29 9.42 2.21
C ASP A 251 8.40 8.50 0.97
N TYR A 252 9.57 7.87 0.81
CA TYR A 252 9.90 7.10 -0.39
C TYR A 252 9.74 7.87 -1.71
N GLY A 253 10.08 9.16 -1.71
CA GLY A 253 10.00 10.01 -2.90
C GLY A 253 8.59 10.54 -3.21
N ARG A 254 7.59 10.30 -2.34
CA ARG A 254 6.24 10.88 -2.52
C ARG A 254 6.17 12.33 -2.08
N SER A 255 6.96 12.72 -1.08
CA SER A 255 6.91 14.06 -0.50
C SER A 255 8.08 14.94 -0.99
N ILE A 256 7.74 16.13 -1.46
CA ILE A 256 8.70 17.19 -1.81
C ILE A 256 8.95 18.11 -0.60
N SER A 257 7.96 18.28 0.28
CA SER A 257 8.07 19.17 1.45
C SER A 257 8.99 18.60 2.52
N ARG A 258 8.94 17.29 2.80
CA ARG A 258 9.80 16.68 3.83
C ARG A 258 11.29 16.93 3.59
N PRO A 259 11.87 16.70 2.39
CA PRO A 259 13.27 17.04 2.14
C PRO A 259 13.59 18.53 2.32
N LEU A 260 12.68 19.44 1.97
CA LEU A 260 12.87 20.89 2.14
C LEU A 260 12.92 21.27 3.62
N ASP A 261 12.00 20.75 4.43
CA ASP A 261 11.98 20.98 5.87
C ASP A 261 13.28 20.45 6.52
N ARG A 262 13.78 19.29 6.06
CA ARG A 262 15.04 18.72 6.55
C ARG A 262 16.28 19.52 6.13
N LEU A 263 16.28 20.11 4.94
CA LEU A 263 17.33 21.02 4.53
C LEU A 263 17.37 22.25 5.44
N TRP A 264 16.20 22.77 5.81
CA TRP A 264 16.08 23.87 6.76
C TRP A 264 16.56 23.48 8.17
N ASP A 265 16.16 22.32 8.69
CA ASP A 265 16.62 21.78 9.99
C ASP A 265 18.16 21.68 10.03
N ILE A 266 18.76 21.10 8.99
CA ILE A 266 20.22 20.97 8.87
C ILE A 266 20.88 22.34 8.80
N CYS A 267 20.29 23.29 8.05
CA CYS A 267 20.82 24.64 7.96
C CYS A 267 20.93 25.30 9.35
N LEU A 268 19.89 25.20 10.16
CA LEU A 268 19.84 25.76 11.52
C LEU A 268 20.78 25.04 12.48
N PHE A 269 20.87 23.71 12.40
CA PHE A 269 21.79 22.93 13.24
C PHE A 269 23.25 23.34 13.01
N TYR A 270 23.68 23.42 11.75
CA TYR A 270 25.05 23.84 11.42
C TYR A 270 25.27 25.33 11.66
N MET A 271 24.26 26.18 11.49
CA MET A 271 24.33 27.58 11.89
C MET A 271 24.68 27.71 13.38
N ALA A 272 24.00 26.96 14.26
CA ALA A 272 24.30 26.96 15.68
C ALA A 272 25.71 26.44 15.99
N ALA A 273 26.15 25.38 15.30
CA ALA A 273 27.51 24.85 15.43
C ALA A 273 28.58 25.88 15.00
N TYR A 274 28.36 26.61 13.91
CA TYR A 274 29.27 27.66 13.43
C TYR A 274 29.32 28.86 14.36
N ILE A 275 28.18 29.26 14.95
CA ILE A 275 28.16 30.31 15.98
C ILE A 275 28.96 29.86 17.22
N GLY A 276 28.81 28.61 17.65
CA GLY A 276 29.52 28.10 18.83
C GLY A 276 31.04 28.01 18.66
N ILE A 277 31.51 27.84 17.42
CA ILE A 277 32.96 27.78 17.09
C ILE A 277 33.52 29.18 16.77
N SER A 278 32.66 30.12 16.38
CA SER A 278 33.06 31.49 16.06
C SER A 278 33.66 32.19 17.30
N TYR A 279 34.81 32.84 17.11
CA TYR A 279 35.56 33.53 18.17
C TYR A 279 34.86 34.81 18.67
N GLN A 280 34.00 35.41 17.83
CA GLN A 280 33.33 36.66 18.17
C GLN A 280 32.02 36.42 18.94
N ILE A 281 32.01 36.81 20.21
CA ILE A 281 30.87 36.76 21.14
C ILE A 281 29.62 37.41 20.51
N VAL A 282 28.57 36.58 20.39
CA VAL A 282 27.14 36.84 20.11
C VAL A 282 26.75 38.29 19.80
N GLY A 283 26.82 38.67 18.52
CA GLY A 283 26.07 39.80 17.96
C GLY A 283 25.06 39.32 16.90
N HIS A 284 23.93 40.02 16.72
CA HIS A 284 22.92 39.71 15.69
C HIS A 284 23.53 39.54 14.28
N PHE A 285 24.61 40.29 13.99
CA PHE A 285 25.34 40.20 12.72
C PHE A 285 26.03 38.85 12.48
N ASN A 286 26.44 38.13 13.54
CA ASN A 286 27.12 36.84 13.39
C ASN A 286 26.12 35.71 13.12
N CYS A 287 24.89 35.82 13.61
CA CYS A 287 23.83 34.86 13.31
C CYS A 287 23.49 34.83 11.82
N LEU A 288 23.30 36.00 11.21
CA LEU A 288 22.99 36.12 9.78
C LEU A 288 24.17 35.65 8.91
N LYS A 289 25.41 35.97 9.27
CA LYS A 289 26.61 35.48 8.57
C LYS A 289 26.75 33.96 8.68
N SER A 290 26.59 33.38 9.86
CA SER A 290 26.63 31.92 10.05
C SER A 290 25.50 31.19 9.32
N LEU A 291 24.31 31.80 9.23
CA LEU A 291 23.20 31.28 8.45
C LEU A 291 23.54 31.28 6.96
N ILE A 292 24.07 32.39 6.41
CA ILE A 292 24.47 32.47 5.00
C ILE A 292 25.62 31.49 4.73
N TYR A 293 26.58 31.34 5.64
CA TYR A 293 27.66 30.36 5.51
C TYR A 293 27.12 28.93 5.42
N SER A 294 26.21 28.56 6.33
CA SER A 294 25.51 27.27 6.34
C SER A 294 24.70 27.04 5.05
N ALA A 295 23.91 28.02 4.62
CA ALA A 295 23.15 27.96 3.38
C ALA A 295 24.06 27.80 2.14
N ALA A 296 25.15 28.56 2.10
CA ALA A 296 26.11 28.49 1.02
C ALA A 296 26.85 27.14 0.97
N GLN A 297 27.04 26.48 2.11
CA GLN A 297 27.59 25.13 2.17
C GLN A 297 26.62 24.06 1.62
N MET A 298 25.31 24.20 1.84
CA MET A 298 24.32 23.28 1.29
C MET A 298 24.24 23.35 -0.24
N PHE A 299 24.36 24.55 -0.81
CA PHE A 299 24.27 24.79 -2.25
C PHE A 299 25.65 24.97 -2.90
N ALA A 300 26.59 24.07 -2.58
CA ALA A 300 27.99 24.20 -2.97
C ALA A 300 28.26 24.31 -4.49
N PHE A 301 27.29 23.92 -5.32
CA PHE A 301 27.34 23.96 -6.78
C PHE A 301 26.95 25.33 -7.39
N ILE A 302 26.33 26.23 -6.63
CA ILE A 302 25.95 27.56 -7.12
C ILE A 302 27.19 28.48 -7.05
N PRO A 303 27.60 29.17 -8.13
CA PRO A 303 28.79 30.02 -8.12
C PRO A 303 28.78 31.08 -7.00
N SER A 304 27.64 31.73 -6.78
CA SER A 304 27.47 32.72 -5.71
C SER A 304 27.69 32.15 -4.31
N SER A 305 27.41 30.86 -4.09
CA SER A 305 27.63 30.20 -2.80
C SER A 305 29.12 29.96 -2.54
N ARG A 306 29.92 29.76 -3.59
CA ARG A 306 31.37 29.59 -3.46
C ARG A 306 32.03 30.87 -2.94
N ASN A 307 31.66 32.01 -3.52
CA ASN A 307 32.16 33.32 -3.11
C ASN A 307 31.68 33.66 -1.68
N ALA A 308 30.39 33.44 -1.38
CA ALA A 308 29.87 33.67 -0.03
C ALA A 308 30.61 32.84 1.03
N ARG A 309 31.02 31.60 0.72
CA ARG A 309 31.79 30.76 1.66
C ARG A 309 33.21 31.26 1.90
N SER A 310 33.92 31.73 0.88
CA SER A 310 35.27 32.27 1.07
C SER A 310 35.22 33.53 1.92
N ASP A 311 34.29 34.43 1.58
CA ASP A 311 34.23 35.77 2.16
C ASP A 311 33.73 35.73 3.60
N ILE A 312 32.79 34.83 3.91
CA ILE A 312 32.24 34.71 5.26
C ILE A 312 33.16 33.88 6.16
N ARG A 313 33.95 32.95 5.61
CA ARG A 313 34.89 32.14 6.40
C ARG A 313 35.94 33.01 7.08
N THR A 314 36.54 33.95 6.37
CA THR A 314 37.56 34.88 6.91
C THR A 314 36.98 35.83 7.96
N VAL A 315 35.67 36.04 7.92
CA VAL A 315 34.95 36.91 8.86
C VAL A 315 34.51 36.15 10.12
N LEU A 316 34.24 34.85 10.02
CA LEU A 316 33.75 34.03 11.14
C LEU A 316 34.85 33.33 11.93
N PHE A 317 35.98 33.01 11.30
CA PHE A 317 37.05 32.17 11.87
C PHE A 317 38.43 32.80 11.65
N ASP A 318 39.32 32.65 12.63
CA ASP A 318 40.72 33.10 12.52
C ASP A 318 41.50 32.28 11.49
N GLU A 319 42.57 32.85 10.94
CA GLU A 319 43.51 32.12 10.09
C GLU A 319 44.65 31.52 10.94
N PRO A 320 44.86 30.20 10.95
CA PRO A 320 44.12 29.14 10.24
C PRO A 320 42.86 28.66 11.00
N PRO A 321 41.80 28.23 10.28
CA PRO A 321 40.58 27.74 10.91
C PRO A 321 40.83 26.39 11.63
N PRO A 322 40.16 26.14 12.78
CA PRO A 322 40.19 24.85 13.44
C PRO A 322 39.80 23.67 12.54
N ASP A 323 40.50 22.53 12.67
CA ASP A 323 40.26 21.30 11.89
C ASP A 323 38.80 20.81 11.95
N LEU A 324 38.13 21.07 13.07
CA LEU A 324 36.71 20.73 13.29
C LEU A 324 35.78 21.37 12.23
N ILE A 325 36.12 22.57 11.72
CA ILE A 325 35.30 23.26 10.71
C ILE A 325 35.32 22.52 9.38
N TYR A 326 36.49 21.97 8.99
CA TYR A 326 36.58 21.16 7.77
C TYR A 326 35.73 19.90 7.89
N ALA A 327 35.76 19.22 9.04
CA ALA A 327 34.91 18.07 9.29
C ALA A 327 33.41 18.43 9.21
N LEU A 328 32.99 19.54 9.84
CA LEU A 328 31.59 19.99 9.84
C LEU A 328 31.10 20.43 8.45
N THR A 329 31.90 21.20 7.71
CA THR A 329 31.54 21.63 6.35
C THR A 329 31.44 20.44 5.40
N PHE A 330 32.32 19.45 5.55
CA PHE A 330 32.26 18.21 4.78
C PHE A 330 31.00 17.40 5.11
N SER A 331 30.70 17.18 6.40
CA SER A 331 29.50 16.44 6.82
C SER A 331 28.21 17.14 6.40
N GLN A 332 28.14 18.48 6.50
CA GLN A 332 26.99 19.25 6.02
C GLN A 332 26.77 19.08 4.52
N SER A 333 27.85 19.11 3.73
CA SER A 333 27.77 18.97 2.27
C SER A 333 27.22 17.62 1.83
N ILE A 334 27.66 16.54 2.48
CA ILE A 334 27.17 15.18 2.19
C ILE A 334 25.68 15.07 2.49
N LEU A 335 25.24 15.55 3.65
CA LEU A 335 23.84 15.50 4.04
C LEU A 335 22.96 16.37 3.13
N ALA A 336 23.42 17.57 2.77
CA ALA A 336 22.72 18.45 1.83
C ALA A 336 22.60 17.82 0.44
N LEU A 337 23.68 17.21 -0.07
CA LEU A 337 23.67 16.51 -1.35
C LEU A 337 22.65 15.36 -1.35
N MET A 338 22.61 14.56 -0.28
CA MET A 338 21.63 13.48 -0.13
C MET A 338 20.19 14.02 -0.14
N LEU A 339 19.89 15.09 0.61
CA LEU A 339 18.55 15.67 0.65
C LEU A 339 18.14 16.33 -0.66
N LEU A 340 19.06 17.00 -1.37
CA LEU A 340 18.80 17.56 -2.69
C LEU A 340 18.56 16.47 -3.73
N PHE A 341 19.25 15.33 -3.63
CA PHE A 341 18.97 14.17 -4.47
C PHE A 341 17.56 13.62 -4.20
N LEU A 342 17.17 13.48 -2.92
CA LEU A 342 15.81 13.07 -2.54
C LEU A 342 14.74 14.05 -3.02
N LEU A 343 15.02 15.36 -2.95
CA LEU A 343 14.16 16.40 -3.52
C LEU A 343 14.02 16.22 -5.04
N GLY A 344 15.12 15.94 -5.73
CA GLY A 344 15.14 15.65 -7.17
C GLY A 344 14.31 14.41 -7.53
N LEU A 345 14.38 13.33 -6.73
CA LEU A 345 13.52 12.16 -6.90
C LEU A 345 12.04 12.54 -6.75
N GLY A 346 11.68 13.29 -5.70
CA GLY A 346 10.30 13.75 -5.51
C GLY A 346 9.77 14.61 -6.66
N LEU A 347 10.60 15.52 -7.18
CA LEU A 347 10.27 16.34 -8.35
C LEU A 347 10.11 15.51 -9.62
N ARG A 348 11.03 14.56 -9.85
CA ARG A 348 10.99 13.64 -10.99
C ARG A 348 9.69 12.85 -11.00
N HIS A 349 9.26 12.36 -9.84
CA HIS A 349 8.02 11.61 -9.71
C HIS A 349 6.79 12.49 -9.97
N ARG A 350 6.75 13.70 -9.40
CA ARG A 350 5.60 14.61 -9.57
C ARG A 350 5.43 15.14 -10.99
N TYR A 351 6.53 15.45 -11.66
CA TYR A 351 6.51 16.05 -13.00
C TYR A 351 6.83 15.07 -14.12
N ARG A 352 7.14 13.82 -13.80
CA ARG A 352 7.46 12.75 -14.75
C ARG A 352 8.55 13.14 -15.74
N ILE A 353 9.64 13.72 -15.23
CA ILE A 353 10.82 14.16 -16.00
C ILE A 353 11.81 13.01 -16.21
#